data_AF-A0A2T4GYE8-F1
#
_entry.id   AF-A0A2T4GYE8-F1
#
_cell.length_a   1.000
_cell.length_b   1.000
_cell.length_c   1.000
_cell.angle_alpha   90.00
_cell.angle_beta   90.00
_cell.angle_gamma   90.00
#
_symmetry.space_group_name_H-M   'P 1'
#
loop_
_entity.id
_entity.type
_entity.pdbx_description
1 polymer ?
#
loop_
_entity_poly.entity_id
_entity_poly.type
_entity_poly.pdbx_seq_one_letter_code
_entity_poly.pdbx_strand_id
1 'polypeptide(L)'
;MTPRRSSNAKTAGAQDSLGLSSSQWSWVLNAFYIAYILFEWTTMFWKIFPAHIYVSCLCICWGTAAMCSGAANNMADLVVTRVFLGVFEATFGAGAPYFLSCIYKRSELGLRMSILLGMSPLANTFASKGAPTILFAPVVYFFLIDSPSTAKFFNEDERKLAVQRLQLQDNTSKEAVSWKQIMAGMLDYKNYIHAIMHFCCNFSFAALSNFLPTIVKNMGYDSITAQGLTAPAYFAAFLCCIAAAFFSDKYGCRGYIVASFAAMGTIGYGMLAGVQDMDKTGPRYAGVWLAACGIFPALAMNITWLLNNQGGDSKKGAGLAISLIIGQCSSLISSTVFPKEDAPFFTTGCAIGCGMNPGKSPLPKGYVVCIVGAGGAAGAGLARSFATAGASGIILAARTQATLEKTSKEIDSINNSTKVVSVMCDISSEFDVAKIATAVKEQFDGKLDAVIVNCGFSGPLSKATVIEEEVGDVQKAFAVHCTGTWLTAHHLLPFLIESKGSFIVISSISALGISGFGTTSHYCASKLAQARIVEIIHAQYADKGLFVASVHPGGMKSEFSLAASKDIQHLLNDSPGLVGSFCVWLLNSDGVQRRKEALNGRWLSCKWDVGELEDRYDAIQQRDLLRFRMAIE
;
A
#
# COMPACT_ATOMS: atom_id res chain seq x y z
N MET A 1 -18.29 20.38 5.24
CA MET A 1 -17.09 19.75 4.65
C MET A 1 -17.49 19.14 3.32
N THR A 2 -16.72 19.30 2.24
CA THR A 2 -16.99 18.60 0.95
C THR A 2 -16.28 17.23 0.91
N PRO A 3 -16.83 16.23 0.20
CA PRO A 3 -16.40 14.82 0.27
C PRO A 3 -14.94 14.58 -0.13
N ARG A 4 -14.42 15.32 -1.13
CA ARG A 4 -13.01 15.24 -1.59
C ARG A 4 -12.00 15.95 -0.68
N ARG A 5 -12.45 16.54 0.44
CA ARG A 5 -11.63 17.42 1.29
C ARG A 5 -11.48 16.91 2.72
N SER A 6 -11.62 15.61 2.92
CA SER A 6 -11.29 14.92 4.19
C SER A 6 -9.83 15.14 4.61
N SER A 7 -8.89 15.26 3.67
CA SER A 7 -7.49 15.63 3.98
C SER A 7 -7.35 17.02 4.58
N ASN A 8 -8.04 18.01 4.00
CA ASN A 8 -8.03 19.39 4.47
C ASN A 8 -8.73 19.50 5.82
N ALA A 9 -9.81 18.75 6.02
CA ALA A 9 -10.49 18.65 7.32
C ALA A 9 -9.59 17.99 8.38
N LYS A 10 -8.87 16.93 8.00
CA LYS A 10 -7.90 16.24 8.86
C LYS A 10 -6.75 17.16 9.25
N THR A 11 -6.17 17.87 8.29
CA THR A 11 -5.09 18.85 8.53
C THR A 11 -5.57 20.08 9.30
N ALA A 12 -6.85 20.44 9.18
CA ALA A 12 -7.51 21.49 9.98
C ALA A 12 -7.97 21.02 11.38
N GLY A 13 -7.63 19.79 11.80
CA GLY A 13 -7.87 19.31 13.17
C GLY A 13 -9.23 18.64 13.41
N ALA A 14 -10.05 18.39 12.38
CA ALA A 14 -11.37 17.80 12.55
C ALA A 14 -11.34 16.37 13.14
N GLN A 15 -10.27 15.62 12.90
CA GLN A 15 -10.09 14.29 13.48
C GLN A 15 -9.92 14.40 15.01
N ASP A 16 -9.11 15.35 15.46
CA ASP A 16 -8.76 15.52 16.87
C ASP A 16 -9.94 16.14 17.64
N SER A 17 -10.65 17.12 17.05
CA SER A 17 -11.84 17.75 17.65
C SER A 17 -13.00 16.78 17.88
N LEU A 18 -13.10 15.71 17.10
CA LEU A 18 -14.14 14.68 17.22
C LEU A 18 -13.67 13.42 17.97
N GLY A 19 -12.41 13.39 18.42
CA GLY A 19 -11.84 12.24 19.15
C GLY A 19 -11.78 10.94 18.32
N LEU A 20 -11.67 11.03 16.99
CA LEU A 20 -11.71 9.86 16.10
C LEU A 20 -10.34 9.22 15.92
N SER A 21 -10.27 7.90 16.04
CA SER A 21 -9.05 7.15 15.74
C SER A 21 -8.71 7.21 14.24
N SER A 22 -7.45 6.96 13.88
CA SER A 22 -7.03 6.89 12.46
C SER A 22 -7.80 5.83 11.67
N SER A 23 -8.15 4.70 12.30
CA SER A 23 -8.95 3.64 11.67
C SER A 23 -10.40 4.05 11.46
N GLN A 24 -11.01 4.75 12.43
CA GLN A 24 -12.37 5.30 12.31
C GLN A 24 -12.45 6.35 11.20
N TRP A 25 -11.44 7.23 11.09
CA TRP A 25 -11.36 8.21 10.01
C TRP A 25 -11.25 7.56 8.63
N SER A 26 -10.48 6.46 8.53
CA SER A 26 -10.39 5.67 7.30
C SER A 26 -11.74 5.07 6.90
N TRP A 27 -12.56 4.62 7.86
CA TRP A 27 -13.92 4.14 7.59
C TRP A 27 -14.84 5.25 7.05
N VAL A 28 -14.74 6.46 7.61
CA VAL A 28 -15.50 7.64 7.10
C VAL A 28 -15.10 7.98 5.66
N LEU A 29 -13.84 7.83 5.30
CA LEU A 29 -13.36 7.94 3.91
C LEU A 29 -13.91 6.82 3.02
N ASN A 30 -13.79 5.58 3.45
CA ASN A 30 -14.17 4.40 2.67
C ASN A 30 -15.69 4.34 2.43
N ALA A 31 -16.52 4.82 3.37
CA ALA A 31 -17.97 4.86 3.21
C ALA A 31 -18.41 5.64 1.95
N PHE A 32 -17.73 6.75 1.63
CA PHE A 32 -17.98 7.50 0.39
C PHE A 32 -17.64 6.65 -0.85
N TYR A 33 -16.45 6.05 -0.88
CA TYR A 33 -16.00 5.27 -2.04
C TYR A 33 -16.84 4.01 -2.26
N ILE A 34 -17.25 3.31 -1.20
CA ILE A 34 -18.14 2.15 -1.28
C ILE A 34 -19.48 2.57 -1.92
N ALA A 35 -20.08 3.64 -1.40
CA ALA A 35 -21.33 4.16 -1.97
C ALA A 35 -21.14 4.61 -3.43
N TYR A 36 -20.03 5.27 -3.73
CA TYR A 36 -19.72 5.72 -5.08
C TYR A 36 -19.64 4.53 -6.07
N ILE A 37 -18.91 3.47 -5.71
CA ILE A 37 -18.75 2.26 -6.53
C ILE A 37 -20.10 1.56 -6.76
N LEU A 38 -20.91 1.41 -5.71
CA LEU A 38 -22.19 0.70 -5.79
C LEU A 38 -23.23 1.41 -6.65
N PHE A 39 -23.12 2.73 -6.82
CA PHE A 39 -24.12 3.55 -7.51
C PHE A 39 -23.64 4.10 -8.86
N GLU A 40 -22.43 3.78 -9.33
CA GLU A 40 -21.93 4.26 -10.64
C GLU A 40 -22.77 3.79 -11.85
N TRP A 41 -23.48 2.67 -11.74
CA TRP A 41 -24.40 2.22 -12.78
C TRP A 41 -25.57 3.20 -13.03
N THR A 42 -25.86 4.09 -12.07
CA THR A 42 -26.88 5.15 -12.21
C THR A 42 -26.53 6.18 -13.28
N THR A 43 -25.30 6.19 -13.81
CA THR A 43 -24.91 6.95 -15.00
C THR A 43 -25.85 6.77 -16.19
N MET A 44 -26.48 5.59 -16.30
CA MET A 44 -27.47 5.31 -17.36
C MET A 44 -28.76 6.14 -17.23
N PHE A 45 -29.05 6.69 -16.05
CA PHE A 45 -30.22 7.54 -15.82
C PHE A 45 -30.16 8.86 -16.58
N TRP A 46 -28.98 9.31 -17.02
CA TRP A 46 -28.81 10.44 -17.93
C TRP A 46 -29.44 10.21 -19.31
N LYS A 47 -29.76 8.96 -19.67
CA LYS A 47 -30.52 8.63 -20.88
C LYS A 47 -32.02 8.48 -20.61
N ILE A 48 -32.43 8.24 -19.37
CA ILE A 48 -33.82 7.97 -18.99
C ILE A 48 -34.54 9.27 -18.60
N PHE A 49 -33.89 10.11 -17.80
CA PHE A 49 -34.47 11.35 -17.31
C PHE A 49 -33.96 12.55 -18.11
N PRO A 50 -34.79 13.60 -18.27
CA PRO A 50 -34.33 14.89 -18.81
C PRO A 50 -33.15 15.42 -18.00
N ALA A 51 -32.04 15.74 -18.68
CA ALA A 51 -30.80 16.17 -18.07
C ALA A 51 -30.98 17.43 -17.21
N HIS A 52 -31.78 18.41 -17.63
CA HIS A 52 -32.00 19.64 -16.87
C HIS A 52 -32.67 19.40 -15.51
N ILE A 53 -33.66 18.49 -15.44
CA ILE A 53 -34.32 18.11 -14.17
C ILE A 53 -33.35 17.29 -13.33
N TYR A 54 -32.74 16.28 -13.96
CA TYR A 54 -31.92 15.31 -13.26
C TYR A 54 -30.70 15.96 -12.59
N VAL A 55 -29.95 16.78 -13.33
CA VAL A 55 -28.76 17.48 -12.78
C VAL A 55 -29.15 18.51 -11.74
N SER A 56 -30.27 19.22 -11.90
CA SER A 56 -30.74 20.18 -10.90
C SER A 56 -31.08 19.50 -9.57
N CYS A 57 -31.75 18.35 -9.62
CA CYS A 57 -32.00 17.53 -8.44
C CYS A 57 -30.69 17.06 -7.79
N LEU A 58 -29.71 16.60 -8.58
CA LEU A 58 -28.40 16.20 -8.07
C LEU A 58 -27.65 17.35 -7.40
N CYS A 59 -27.68 18.56 -7.98
CA CYS A 59 -27.07 19.75 -7.36
C CYS A 59 -27.68 20.07 -6.00
N ILE A 60 -29.02 19.98 -5.86
CA ILE A 60 -29.72 20.21 -4.60
C ILE A 60 -29.38 19.10 -3.58
N CYS A 61 -29.50 17.83 -3.97
CA CYS A 61 -29.24 16.69 -3.09
C CYS A 61 -27.78 16.63 -2.62
N TRP A 62 -26.82 16.80 -3.54
CA TRP A 62 -25.40 16.82 -3.22
C TRP A 62 -25.05 18.03 -2.34
N GLY A 63 -25.55 19.22 -2.67
CA GLY A 63 -25.34 20.44 -1.88
C GLY A 63 -25.87 20.31 -0.46
N THR A 64 -27.07 19.73 -0.31
CA THR A 64 -27.69 19.47 0.99
C THR A 64 -26.85 18.49 1.81
N ALA A 65 -26.42 17.36 1.22
CA ALA A 65 -25.57 16.38 1.91
C ALA A 65 -24.20 16.96 2.32
N ALA A 66 -23.62 17.85 1.50
CA ALA A 66 -22.37 18.53 1.78
C ALA A 66 -22.52 19.55 2.94
N MET A 67 -23.67 20.23 3.03
CA MET A 67 -24.00 21.12 4.14
C MET A 67 -24.21 20.33 5.44
N CYS A 68 -24.97 19.23 5.41
CA CYS A 68 -25.16 18.34 6.56
C CYS A 68 -23.82 17.77 7.08
N SER A 69 -22.87 17.46 6.19
CA SER A 69 -21.52 17.03 6.58
C SER A 69 -20.74 18.09 7.37
N GLY A 70 -21.10 19.37 7.26
CA GLY A 70 -20.52 20.44 8.07
C GLY A 70 -21.14 20.58 9.46
N ALA A 71 -22.34 20.03 9.66
CA ALA A 71 -23.08 20.05 10.92
C ALA A 71 -22.98 18.72 11.71
N ALA A 72 -22.28 17.72 11.16
CA ALA A 72 -22.10 16.41 11.77
C ALA A 72 -21.19 16.49 13.00
N ASN A 73 -21.63 15.92 14.13
CA ASN A 73 -20.91 15.96 15.41
C ASN A 73 -20.44 14.57 15.90
N ASN A 74 -20.79 13.51 15.18
CA ASN A 74 -20.42 12.14 15.54
C ASN A 74 -19.99 11.34 14.29
N MET A 75 -19.38 10.18 14.50
CA MET A 75 -18.91 9.31 13.40
C MET A 75 -20.07 8.83 12.51
N ALA A 76 -21.23 8.51 13.09
CA ALA A 76 -22.37 7.98 12.34
C ALA A 76 -22.92 9.02 11.36
N ASP A 77 -23.12 10.25 11.81
CA ASP A 77 -23.53 11.40 11.00
C ASP A 77 -22.56 11.59 9.83
N LEU A 78 -21.25 11.55 10.10
CA LEU A 78 -20.23 11.66 9.06
C LEU A 78 -20.28 10.50 8.06
N VAL A 79 -20.49 9.27 8.50
CA VAL A 79 -20.62 8.11 7.60
C VAL A 79 -21.87 8.24 6.73
N VAL A 80 -23.02 8.59 7.33
CA VAL A 80 -24.28 8.75 6.61
C VAL A 80 -24.18 9.84 5.55
N THR A 81 -23.65 11.01 5.90
CA THR A 81 -23.50 12.10 4.92
C THR A 81 -22.50 11.74 3.82
N ARG A 82 -21.45 10.96 4.12
CA ARG A 82 -20.50 10.45 3.13
C ARG A 82 -21.12 9.44 2.17
N VAL A 83 -22.00 8.56 2.64
CA VAL A 83 -22.75 7.64 1.78
C VAL A 83 -23.63 8.43 0.81
N PHE A 84 -24.42 9.40 1.30
CA PHE A 84 -25.26 10.22 0.42
C PHE A 84 -24.44 11.01 -0.60
N LEU A 85 -23.32 11.60 -0.18
CA LEU A 85 -22.40 12.27 -1.11
C LEU A 85 -21.86 11.32 -2.17
N GLY A 86 -21.49 10.09 -1.80
CA GLY A 86 -21.03 9.06 -2.73
C GLY A 86 -22.09 8.69 -3.76
N VAL A 87 -23.33 8.49 -3.32
CA VAL A 87 -24.47 8.20 -4.20
C VAL A 87 -24.70 9.33 -5.22
N PHE A 88 -24.80 10.58 -4.75
CA PHE A 88 -25.11 11.71 -5.64
C PHE A 88 -23.93 12.08 -6.55
N GLU A 89 -22.70 11.91 -6.10
CA GLU A 89 -21.50 12.22 -6.90
C GLU A 89 -21.22 11.16 -7.97
N ALA A 90 -21.44 9.88 -7.68
CA ALA A 90 -21.29 8.79 -8.66
C ALA A 90 -22.13 9.03 -9.91
N THR A 91 -23.36 9.46 -9.71
CA THR A 91 -24.28 9.78 -10.79
C THR A 91 -23.80 10.92 -11.69
N PHE A 92 -23.12 11.94 -11.13
CA PHE A 92 -22.69 13.10 -11.90
C PHE A 92 -21.32 12.88 -12.57
N GLY A 93 -20.36 12.31 -11.85
CA GLY A 93 -18.96 12.19 -12.27
C GLY A 93 -18.79 11.45 -13.60
N ALA A 94 -19.52 10.35 -13.77
CA ALA A 94 -19.56 9.54 -14.99
C ALA A 94 -20.67 9.95 -15.96
N GLY A 95 -21.79 10.44 -15.41
CA GLY A 95 -22.95 10.92 -16.15
C GLY A 95 -22.67 12.11 -17.05
N ALA A 96 -21.96 13.12 -16.57
CA ALA A 96 -21.65 14.30 -17.37
C ALA A 96 -20.74 13.98 -18.57
N PRO A 97 -19.66 13.17 -18.43
CA PRO A 97 -18.91 12.67 -19.58
C PRO A 97 -19.77 11.83 -20.54
N TYR A 98 -20.63 10.98 -20.01
CA TYR A 98 -21.53 10.20 -20.85
C TYR A 98 -22.45 11.10 -21.68
N PHE A 99 -23.08 12.09 -21.06
CA PHE A 99 -23.97 13.05 -21.70
C PHE A 99 -23.28 13.89 -22.78
N LEU A 100 -22.09 14.43 -22.49
CA LEU A 100 -21.31 15.19 -23.47
C LEU A 100 -20.98 14.35 -24.72
N SER A 101 -20.78 13.04 -24.56
CA SER A 101 -20.52 12.12 -25.68
C SER A 101 -21.73 11.89 -26.60
N CYS A 102 -22.94 12.20 -26.12
CA CYS A 102 -24.18 12.10 -26.90
C CYS A 102 -24.47 13.36 -27.72
N ILE A 103 -23.93 14.52 -27.30
CA ILE A 103 -24.20 15.83 -27.91
C ILE A 103 -23.04 16.38 -28.76
N TYR A 104 -21.79 15.92 -28.55
CA TYR A 104 -20.62 16.37 -29.31
C TYR A 104 -20.02 15.27 -30.21
N LYS A 105 -19.32 15.69 -31.29
CA LYS A 105 -18.59 14.76 -32.17
C LYS A 105 -17.33 14.22 -31.48
N ARG A 106 -16.87 13.05 -31.93
CA ARG A 106 -15.63 12.39 -31.44
C ARG A 106 -14.37 13.25 -31.55
N SER A 107 -14.31 14.17 -32.51
CA SER A 107 -13.19 15.10 -32.73
C SER A 107 -13.23 16.34 -31.84
N GLU A 108 -14.38 16.65 -31.24
CA GLU A 108 -14.59 17.82 -30.37
C GLU A 108 -14.70 17.44 -28.89
N LEU A 109 -14.93 16.15 -28.65
CA LEU A 109 -15.21 15.60 -27.33
C LEU A 109 -14.03 15.79 -26.37
N GLY A 110 -12.78 15.69 -26.85
CA GLY A 110 -11.59 15.76 -26.00
C GLY A 110 -11.46 17.08 -25.28
N LEU A 111 -11.56 18.20 -26.00
CA LEU A 111 -11.53 19.54 -25.41
C LEU A 111 -12.65 19.74 -24.38
N ARG A 112 -13.89 19.34 -24.69
CA ARG A 112 -15.04 19.50 -23.78
C ARG A 112 -14.90 18.64 -22.52
N MET A 113 -14.43 17.40 -22.67
CA MET A 113 -14.11 16.53 -21.54
C MET A 113 -13.04 17.11 -20.64
N SER A 114 -12.00 17.68 -21.24
CA SER A 114 -10.86 18.17 -20.48
C SER A 114 -11.18 19.46 -19.75
N ILE A 115 -12.08 20.28 -20.29
CA ILE A 115 -12.65 21.41 -19.54
C ILE A 115 -13.45 20.85 -18.35
N LEU A 116 -14.40 19.93 -18.59
CA LEU A 116 -15.24 19.36 -17.53
C LEU A 116 -14.43 18.69 -16.41
N LEU A 117 -13.54 17.77 -16.77
CA LEU A 117 -12.73 17.00 -15.81
C LEU A 117 -11.56 17.84 -15.28
N GLY A 118 -11.06 18.81 -16.05
CA GLY A 118 -10.08 19.80 -15.61
C GLY A 118 -10.62 20.79 -14.58
N MET A 119 -11.95 20.96 -14.48
CA MET A 119 -12.53 21.70 -13.35
C MET A 119 -12.26 21.02 -12.01
N SER A 120 -11.96 19.71 -11.97
CA SER A 120 -11.61 19.01 -10.73
C SER A 120 -10.33 19.57 -10.06
N PRO A 121 -9.16 19.62 -10.74
CA PRO A 121 -7.98 20.25 -10.16
C PRO A 121 -8.20 21.76 -9.95
N LEU A 122 -8.90 22.46 -10.84
CA LEU A 122 -9.21 23.89 -10.61
C LEU A 122 -10.07 24.11 -9.35
N ALA A 123 -11.03 23.23 -9.07
CA ALA A 123 -11.80 23.29 -7.83
C ALA A 123 -10.94 22.99 -6.58
N ASN A 124 -9.81 22.29 -6.73
CA ASN A 124 -8.87 22.07 -5.65
C ASN A 124 -7.99 23.30 -5.35
N THR A 125 -7.88 24.27 -6.27
CA THR A 125 -7.12 25.51 -6.01
C THR A 125 -7.91 26.48 -5.12
N PHE A 126 -9.24 26.52 -5.27
CA PHE A 126 -10.11 27.43 -4.54
C PHE A 126 -10.74 26.72 -3.33
N ALA A 127 -10.28 27.08 -2.13
CA ALA A 127 -10.71 26.53 -0.84
C ALA A 127 -12.17 26.88 -0.43
N SER A 128 -13.12 27.00 -1.37
CA SER A 128 -14.46 27.51 -1.08
C SER A 128 -15.41 26.45 -0.49
N LYS A 129 -16.20 26.89 0.50
CA LYS A 129 -17.18 26.13 1.29
C LYS A 129 -18.41 25.82 0.42
N GLY A 130 -18.95 24.59 0.47
CA GLY A 130 -19.96 24.03 -0.45
C GLY A 130 -21.38 24.61 -0.45
N ALA A 131 -21.58 25.88 -0.07
CA ALA A 131 -22.87 26.57 -0.20
C ALA A 131 -23.29 26.99 -1.63
N PRO A 132 -22.40 27.23 -2.63
CA PRO A 132 -22.83 27.75 -3.94
C PRO A 132 -23.61 26.76 -4.82
N THR A 133 -23.50 25.44 -4.60
CA THR A 133 -24.04 24.43 -5.53
C THR A 133 -25.57 24.42 -5.58
N ILE A 134 -26.24 24.63 -4.44
CA ILE A 134 -27.71 24.70 -4.38
C ILE A 134 -28.21 25.92 -5.14
N LEU A 135 -27.53 27.06 -5.01
CA LEU A 135 -27.87 28.31 -5.69
C LEU A 135 -27.68 28.21 -7.22
N PHE A 136 -26.88 27.26 -7.69
CA PHE A 136 -26.66 27.03 -9.11
C PHE A 136 -27.72 26.10 -9.73
N ALA A 137 -28.50 25.36 -8.93
CA ALA A 137 -29.52 24.44 -9.43
C ALA A 137 -30.59 25.12 -10.32
N PRO A 138 -31.11 26.32 -9.99
CA PRO A 138 -32.03 27.04 -10.90
C PRO A 138 -31.38 27.38 -12.25
N VAL A 139 -30.10 27.75 -12.26
CA VAL A 139 -29.36 28.04 -13.50
C VAL A 139 -29.29 26.78 -14.36
N VAL A 140 -28.95 25.64 -13.77
CA VAL A 140 -28.95 24.35 -14.48
C VAL A 140 -30.34 24.01 -15.01
N TYR A 141 -31.39 24.19 -14.21
CA TYR A 141 -32.76 23.85 -14.59
C TYR A 141 -33.24 24.64 -15.81
N PHE A 142 -32.92 25.93 -15.88
CA PHE A 142 -33.39 26.78 -16.97
C PHE A 142 -32.52 26.72 -18.23
N PHE A 143 -31.19 26.57 -18.07
CA PHE A 143 -30.21 26.72 -19.16
C PHE A 143 -29.62 25.41 -19.68
N LEU A 144 -29.63 24.30 -18.92
CA LEU A 144 -29.12 23.03 -19.42
C LEU A 144 -30.05 22.46 -20.50
N ILE A 145 -29.48 22.03 -21.61
CA ILE A 145 -30.22 21.38 -22.71
C ILE A 145 -30.30 19.87 -22.46
N ASP A 146 -31.38 19.23 -22.89
CA ASP A 146 -31.52 17.77 -22.82
C ASP A 146 -30.97 17.08 -24.06
N SER A 147 -31.12 17.72 -25.23
CA SER A 147 -30.63 17.22 -26.49
C SER A 147 -30.41 18.38 -27.47
N PRO A 148 -29.68 18.16 -28.58
CA PRO A 148 -29.55 19.16 -29.63
C PRO A 148 -30.89 19.57 -30.28
N SER A 149 -31.93 18.71 -30.21
CA SER A 149 -33.27 19.01 -30.74
C SER A 149 -34.11 19.89 -29.80
N THR A 150 -33.82 19.89 -28.49
CA THR A 150 -34.54 20.70 -27.49
C THR A 150 -33.78 21.97 -27.09
N ALA A 151 -32.67 22.29 -27.76
CA ALA A 151 -31.83 23.44 -27.45
C ALA A 151 -32.56 24.77 -27.65
N LYS A 152 -32.86 25.46 -26.54
CA LYS A 152 -33.64 26.72 -26.52
C LYS A 152 -32.97 27.88 -27.27
N PHE A 153 -31.64 27.84 -27.44
CA PHE A 153 -30.85 28.89 -28.10
C PHE A 153 -30.65 28.70 -29.61
N PHE A 154 -31.09 27.57 -30.18
CA PHE A 154 -31.04 27.31 -31.62
C PHE A 154 -32.40 27.56 -32.29
N ASN A 155 -32.34 28.08 -33.51
CA ASN A 155 -33.50 28.16 -34.41
C ASN A 155 -33.82 26.77 -35.00
N GLU A 156 -35.00 26.57 -35.60
CA GLU A 156 -35.42 25.25 -36.11
C GLU A 156 -34.46 24.63 -37.13
N ASP A 157 -33.91 25.44 -38.04
CA ASP A 157 -32.95 24.96 -39.04
C ASP A 157 -31.60 24.57 -38.42
N GLU A 158 -31.15 25.32 -37.42
CA GLU A 158 -29.93 25.01 -36.66
C GLU A 158 -30.08 23.73 -35.84
N ARG A 159 -31.26 23.50 -35.24
CA ARG A 159 -31.59 22.24 -34.54
C ARG A 159 -31.56 21.05 -35.49
N LYS A 160 -32.17 21.17 -36.68
CA LYS A 160 -32.13 20.12 -37.72
C LYS A 160 -30.69 19.82 -38.14
N LEU A 161 -29.89 20.86 -38.40
CA LEU A 161 -28.48 20.71 -38.76
C LEU A 161 -27.66 20.03 -37.63
N ALA A 162 -27.88 20.42 -36.38
CA ALA A 162 -27.19 19.85 -35.22
C ALA A 162 -27.51 18.36 -35.01
N VAL A 163 -28.77 17.96 -35.21
CA VAL A 163 -29.19 16.55 -35.14
C VAL A 163 -28.60 15.74 -36.31
N GLN A 164 -28.74 16.23 -37.54
CA GLN A 164 -28.20 15.57 -38.75
C GLN A 164 -26.68 15.35 -38.63
N ARG A 165 -25.97 16.36 -38.14
CA ARG A 165 -24.52 16.34 -37.92
C ARG A 165 -24.07 15.18 -37.02
N LEU A 166 -24.89 14.76 -36.05
CA LEU A 166 -24.59 13.64 -35.16
C LEU A 166 -25.04 12.29 -35.75
N GLN A 167 -26.17 12.28 -36.47
CA GLN A 167 -26.70 11.07 -37.13
C GLN A 167 -25.78 10.57 -38.26
N LEU A 168 -25.12 11.46 -38.99
CA LEU A 168 -24.13 11.09 -40.02
C LEU A 168 -22.94 10.26 -39.50
N GLN A 169 -22.71 10.24 -38.18
CA GLN A 169 -21.60 9.54 -37.53
C GLN A 169 -22.03 8.34 -36.68
N ASP A 170 -23.28 8.31 -36.21
CA ASP A 170 -23.87 7.23 -35.39
C ASP A 170 -25.37 7.10 -35.69
N ASN A 171 -25.77 5.99 -36.33
CA ASN A 171 -27.15 5.70 -36.73
C ASN A 171 -27.98 5.03 -35.62
N THR A 172 -27.46 4.92 -34.40
CA THR A 172 -28.19 4.24 -33.31
C THR A 172 -29.29 5.12 -32.70
N SER A 173 -30.42 4.50 -32.32
CA SER A 173 -31.55 5.22 -31.73
C SER A 173 -31.19 5.80 -30.36
N LYS A 174 -31.41 7.10 -30.20
CA LYS A 174 -30.99 7.87 -29.01
C LYS A 174 -32.00 7.85 -27.87
N GLU A 175 -33.24 7.44 -28.11
CA GLU A 175 -34.35 7.64 -27.16
C GLU A 175 -34.53 6.54 -26.12
N ALA A 176 -34.14 5.28 -26.39
CA ALA A 176 -34.36 4.16 -25.47
C ALA A 176 -33.06 3.46 -25.06
N VAL A 177 -33.01 2.99 -23.81
CA VAL A 177 -31.91 2.15 -23.31
C VAL A 177 -31.96 0.79 -24.00
N SER A 178 -30.90 0.41 -24.71
CA SER A 178 -30.83 -0.88 -25.40
C SER A 178 -30.10 -1.92 -24.56
N TRP A 179 -30.84 -2.91 -24.06
CA TRP A 179 -30.27 -4.00 -23.27
C TRP A 179 -29.20 -4.81 -24.03
N LYS A 180 -29.43 -5.03 -25.33
CA LYS A 180 -28.45 -5.71 -26.20
C LYS A 180 -27.12 -4.95 -26.28
N GLN A 181 -27.17 -3.62 -26.35
CA GLN A 181 -25.97 -2.79 -26.35
C GLN A 181 -25.26 -2.76 -24.98
N ILE A 182 -26.02 -2.77 -23.88
CA ILE A 182 -25.46 -2.87 -22.53
C ILE A 182 -24.68 -4.18 -22.39
N MET A 183 -25.30 -5.31 -22.74
CA MET A 183 -24.64 -6.62 -22.68
C MET A 183 -23.41 -6.69 -23.60
N ALA A 184 -23.49 -6.12 -24.81
CA ALA A 184 -22.33 -6.01 -25.70
C ALA A 184 -21.20 -5.14 -25.11
N GLY A 185 -21.53 -4.14 -24.29
CA GLY A 185 -20.56 -3.33 -23.55
C GLY A 185 -19.92 -4.12 -22.41
N MET A 186 -20.71 -4.88 -21.67
CA MET A 186 -20.22 -5.73 -20.58
C MET A 186 -19.24 -6.82 -21.04
N LEU A 187 -19.39 -7.29 -22.28
CA LEU A 187 -18.52 -8.32 -22.87
C LEU A 187 -17.35 -7.75 -23.70
N ASP A 188 -17.25 -6.43 -23.87
CA ASP A 188 -16.18 -5.83 -24.66
C ASP A 188 -14.88 -5.73 -23.86
N TYR A 189 -13.87 -6.52 -24.24
CA TYR A 189 -12.56 -6.54 -23.60
C TYR A 189 -11.89 -5.15 -23.53
N LYS A 190 -12.19 -4.24 -24.47
CA LYS A 190 -11.61 -2.88 -24.48
C LYS A 190 -12.01 -2.11 -23.23
N ASN A 191 -13.21 -2.32 -22.70
CA ASN A 191 -13.68 -1.67 -21.47
C ASN A 191 -12.81 -2.07 -20.27
N TYR A 192 -12.41 -3.34 -20.20
CA TYR A 192 -11.55 -3.84 -19.12
C TYR A 192 -10.10 -3.34 -19.24
N ILE A 193 -9.57 -3.19 -20.46
CA ILE A 193 -8.25 -2.56 -20.66
C ILE A 193 -8.28 -1.11 -20.17
N HIS A 194 -9.28 -0.34 -20.59
CA HIS A 194 -9.47 1.03 -20.12
C HIS A 194 -9.72 1.11 -18.61
N ALA A 195 -10.42 0.13 -18.04
CA ALA A 195 -10.66 0.02 -16.60
C ALA A 195 -9.37 -0.20 -15.82
N ILE A 196 -8.46 -1.07 -16.28
CA ILE A 196 -7.15 -1.29 -15.65
C ILE A 196 -6.30 -0.03 -15.75
N MET A 197 -6.25 0.60 -16.92
CA MET A 197 -5.57 1.89 -17.10
C MET A 197 -6.13 2.96 -16.16
N HIS A 198 -7.47 3.00 -16.04
CA HIS A 198 -8.17 3.94 -15.16
C HIS A 198 -7.86 3.64 -13.69
N PHE A 199 -7.86 2.38 -13.28
CA PHE A 199 -7.50 1.94 -11.92
C PHE A 199 -6.11 2.46 -11.51
N CYS A 200 -5.10 2.24 -12.36
CA CYS A 200 -3.73 2.67 -12.08
C CYS A 200 -3.63 4.20 -11.95
N CYS A 201 -4.21 4.95 -12.91
CA CYS A 201 -4.17 6.41 -12.85
C CYS A 201 -5.02 6.96 -11.70
N ASN A 202 -6.16 6.33 -11.41
CA ASN A 202 -7.09 6.75 -10.35
C ASN A 202 -6.51 6.48 -8.96
N PHE A 203 -5.67 5.44 -8.80
CA PHE A 203 -4.92 5.21 -7.57
C PHE A 203 -4.07 6.43 -7.24
N SER A 204 -3.22 6.82 -8.20
CA SER A 204 -2.29 7.93 -8.02
C SER A 204 -3.03 9.26 -7.92
N PHE A 205 -4.16 9.42 -8.61
CA PHE A 205 -5.02 10.59 -8.44
C PHE A 205 -5.61 10.70 -7.04
N ALA A 206 -6.23 9.62 -6.55
CA ALA A 206 -6.87 9.59 -5.24
C ALA A 206 -5.84 9.78 -4.13
N ALA A 207 -4.68 9.13 -4.25
CA ALA A 207 -3.53 9.33 -3.38
C ALA A 207 -3.09 10.79 -3.32
N LEU A 208 -2.84 11.41 -4.49
CA LEU A 208 -2.40 12.81 -4.54
C LEU A 208 -3.49 13.72 -3.96
N SER A 209 -4.75 13.58 -4.39
CA SER A 209 -5.82 14.46 -3.93
C SER A 209 -6.10 14.33 -2.43
N ASN A 210 -5.97 13.13 -1.86
CA ASN A 210 -6.24 12.86 -0.46
C ASN A 210 -5.07 13.16 0.47
N PHE A 211 -3.83 13.21 -0.01
CA PHE A 211 -2.67 13.35 0.87
C PHE A 211 -1.76 14.51 0.51
N LEU A 212 -1.93 15.17 -0.64
CA LEU A 212 -1.01 16.21 -1.09
C LEU A 212 -0.81 17.36 -0.09
N PRO A 213 -1.85 17.95 0.54
CA PRO A 213 -1.65 18.98 1.56
C PRO A 213 -0.84 18.48 2.76
N THR A 214 -1.01 17.20 3.12
CA THR A 214 -0.25 16.55 4.20
C THR A 214 1.20 16.32 3.78
N ILE A 215 1.43 15.86 2.53
CA ILE A 215 2.77 15.68 1.95
C ILE A 215 3.53 17.00 1.96
N VAL A 216 2.90 18.11 1.52
CA VAL A 216 3.53 19.44 1.51
C VAL A 216 3.74 19.97 2.93
N LYS A 217 2.78 19.77 3.85
CA LYS A 217 2.96 20.16 5.27
C LYS A 217 4.19 19.47 5.89
N ASN A 218 4.39 18.18 5.59
CA ASN A 218 5.55 17.42 6.05
C ASN A 218 6.88 17.78 5.35
N MET A 219 6.89 18.77 4.46
CA MET A 219 8.12 19.41 3.96
C MET A 219 8.57 20.59 4.83
N GLY A 220 7.93 20.83 5.98
CA GLY A 220 8.28 21.89 6.92
C GLY A 220 7.42 23.16 6.81
N TYR A 221 6.34 23.13 6.02
CA TYR A 221 5.39 24.24 5.91
C TYR A 221 4.24 24.11 6.91
N ASP A 222 3.71 25.25 7.37
CA ASP A 222 2.48 25.27 8.17
C ASP A 222 1.26 24.86 7.34
N SER A 223 0.14 24.54 8.01
CA SER A 223 -1.05 24.00 7.35
C SER A 223 -1.70 24.97 6.35
N ILE A 224 -1.52 26.28 6.52
CA ILE A 224 -2.10 27.29 5.62
C ILE A 224 -1.20 27.44 4.40
N THR A 225 0.11 27.61 4.61
CA THR A 225 1.07 27.70 3.50
C THR A 225 1.12 26.42 2.69
N ALA A 226 1.07 25.24 3.32
CA ALA A 226 1.00 23.97 2.62
C ALA A 226 -0.21 23.89 1.68
N GLN A 227 -1.39 24.32 2.14
CA GLN A 227 -2.58 24.40 1.29
C GLN A 227 -2.38 25.40 0.15
N GLY A 228 -1.83 26.58 0.44
CA GLY A 228 -1.50 27.59 -0.57
C GLY A 228 -0.54 27.06 -1.65
N LEU A 229 0.47 26.28 -1.26
CA LEU A 229 1.46 25.70 -2.15
C LEU A 229 0.92 24.55 -3.02
N THR A 230 -0.22 23.94 -2.67
CA THR A 230 -0.86 22.95 -3.55
C THR A 230 -1.64 23.59 -4.70
N ALA A 231 -2.16 24.82 -4.52
CA ALA A 231 -2.98 25.49 -5.52
C ALA A 231 -2.25 25.74 -6.87
N PRO A 232 -0.99 26.21 -6.92
CA PRO A 232 -0.24 26.35 -8.17
C PRO A 232 -0.10 25.04 -8.96
N ALA A 233 0.19 23.93 -8.26
CA ALA A 233 0.35 22.62 -8.90
C ALA A 233 -0.97 22.13 -9.51
N TYR A 234 -2.09 22.32 -8.82
CA TYR A 234 -3.41 21.99 -9.34
C TYR A 234 -3.83 22.91 -10.51
N PHE A 235 -3.51 24.21 -10.45
CA PHE A 235 -3.79 25.12 -11.55
C PHE A 235 -3.00 24.73 -12.81
N ALA A 236 -1.72 24.37 -12.65
CA ALA A 236 -0.91 23.87 -13.74
C ALA A 236 -1.48 22.56 -14.32
N ALA A 237 -1.94 21.64 -13.46
CA ALA A 237 -2.59 20.41 -13.90
C ALA A 237 -3.85 20.67 -14.74
N PHE A 238 -4.65 21.71 -14.40
CA PHE A 238 -5.78 22.14 -15.21
C PHE A 238 -5.35 22.60 -16.61
N LEU A 239 -4.30 23.43 -16.71
CA LEU A 239 -3.75 23.86 -18.01
C LEU A 239 -3.23 22.66 -18.81
N CYS A 240 -2.57 21.70 -18.16
CA CYS A 240 -2.13 20.45 -18.79
C CYS A 240 -3.31 19.61 -19.32
N CYS A 241 -4.46 19.57 -18.62
CA CYS A 241 -5.66 18.90 -19.14
C CYS A 241 -6.12 19.53 -20.45
N ILE A 242 -6.19 20.87 -20.52
CA ILE A 242 -6.58 21.59 -21.75
C ILE A 242 -5.56 21.34 -22.87
N ALA A 243 -4.27 21.42 -22.58
CA ALA A 243 -3.20 21.18 -23.55
C ALA A 243 -3.25 19.74 -24.09
N ALA A 244 -3.38 18.74 -23.22
CA ALA A 244 -3.51 17.34 -23.59
C ALA A 244 -4.68 17.11 -24.54
N ALA A 245 -5.82 17.75 -24.26
CA ALA A 245 -7.01 17.71 -25.11
C ALA A 245 -6.77 18.26 -26.51
N PHE A 246 -6.16 19.45 -26.57
CA PHE A 246 -5.87 20.13 -27.83
C PHE A 246 -4.94 19.29 -28.71
N PHE A 247 -3.86 18.76 -28.14
CA PHE A 247 -2.95 17.88 -28.86
C PHE A 247 -3.58 16.54 -29.22
N SER A 248 -4.43 15.98 -28.35
CA SER A 248 -5.18 14.74 -28.60
C SER A 248 -6.10 14.86 -29.79
N ASP A 249 -6.87 15.94 -29.84
CA ASP A 249 -7.83 16.15 -30.92
C ASP A 249 -7.13 16.55 -32.22
N LYS A 250 -5.99 17.26 -32.16
CA LYS A 250 -5.18 17.62 -33.33
C LYS A 250 -4.50 16.41 -34.00
N TYR A 251 -3.89 15.52 -33.21
CA TYR A 251 -3.09 14.41 -33.73
C TYR A 251 -3.85 13.08 -33.79
N GLY A 252 -4.99 12.95 -33.11
CA GLY A 252 -5.78 11.72 -33.05
C GLY A 252 -5.14 10.56 -32.29
N CYS A 253 -3.87 10.67 -31.87
CA CYS A 253 -3.12 9.61 -31.19
C CYS A 253 -3.27 9.67 -29.66
N ARG A 254 -4.48 9.37 -29.16
CA ARG A 254 -4.82 9.50 -27.73
C ARG A 254 -4.00 8.60 -26.80
N GLY A 255 -3.62 7.40 -27.25
CA GLY A 255 -2.83 6.45 -26.47
C GLY A 255 -1.45 7.00 -26.08
N TYR A 256 -0.73 7.64 -27.02
CA TYR A 256 0.58 8.22 -26.73
C TYR A 256 0.47 9.38 -25.73
N ILE A 257 -0.56 10.21 -25.83
CA ILE A 257 -0.78 11.32 -24.88
C ILE A 257 -1.05 10.78 -23.48
N VAL A 258 -1.93 9.78 -23.34
CA VAL A 258 -2.17 9.13 -22.03
C VAL A 258 -0.87 8.56 -21.48
N ALA A 259 -0.09 7.85 -22.29
CA ALA A 259 1.18 7.26 -21.87
C ALA A 259 2.23 8.31 -21.46
N SER A 260 2.38 9.40 -22.22
CA SER A 260 3.32 10.48 -21.91
C SER A 260 2.99 11.18 -20.59
N PHE A 261 1.71 11.50 -20.38
CA PHE A 261 1.26 12.13 -19.13
C PHE A 261 1.33 11.15 -17.94
N ALA A 262 1.00 9.88 -18.14
CA ALA A 262 1.18 8.85 -17.12
C ALA A 262 2.65 8.68 -16.74
N ALA A 263 3.58 8.65 -17.72
CA ALA A 263 5.02 8.59 -17.47
C ALA A 263 5.53 9.81 -16.68
N MET A 264 5.04 11.01 -17.00
CA MET A 264 5.33 12.21 -16.21
C MET A 264 4.83 12.08 -14.76
N GLY A 265 3.63 11.51 -14.57
CA GLY A 265 3.10 11.19 -13.25
C GLY A 265 3.97 10.18 -12.48
N THR A 266 4.44 9.13 -13.17
CA THR A 266 5.37 8.13 -12.63
C THR A 266 6.68 8.77 -12.17
N ILE A 267 7.24 9.71 -12.95
CA ILE A 267 8.45 10.44 -12.57
C ILE A 267 8.19 11.27 -11.31
N GLY A 268 7.07 12.00 -11.25
CA GLY A 268 6.70 12.79 -10.07
C GLY A 268 6.57 11.96 -8.80
N TYR A 269 5.86 10.84 -8.88
CA TYR A 269 5.73 9.88 -7.78
C TYR A 269 7.05 9.19 -7.42
N GLY A 270 7.88 8.87 -8.41
CA GLY A 270 9.23 8.32 -8.19
C GLY A 270 10.16 9.31 -7.48
N MET A 271 10.06 10.60 -7.78
CA MET A 271 10.79 11.65 -7.04
C MET A 271 10.31 11.74 -5.59
N LEU A 272 8.99 11.67 -5.36
CA LEU A 272 8.43 11.69 -4.01
C LEU A 272 8.85 10.45 -3.18
N ALA A 273 8.91 9.28 -3.81
CA ALA A 273 9.34 8.05 -3.17
C ALA A 273 10.87 7.96 -2.96
N GLY A 274 11.66 8.46 -3.91
CA GLY A 274 13.12 8.31 -3.92
C GLY A 274 13.89 9.40 -3.17
N VAL A 275 13.30 10.59 -2.98
CA VAL A 275 13.96 11.70 -2.27
C VAL A 275 13.55 11.67 -0.79
N GLN A 276 14.26 10.88 0.00
CA GLN A 276 14.05 10.70 1.45
C GLN A 276 14.93 11.63 2.31
N ASP A 277 15.17 12.85 1.83
CA ASP A 277 16.05 13.84 2.47
C ASP A 277 15.25 15.10 2.79
N MET A 278 15.19 15.49 4.08
CA MET A 278 14.41 16.64 4.55
C MET A 278 14.99 17.97 4.10
N ASP A 279 16.30 18.05 3.87
CA ASP A 279 16.97 19.28 3.41
C ASP A 279 16.71 19.53 1.90
N LYS A 280 16.26 18.50 1.17
CA LYS A 280 15.95 18.56 -0.27
C LYS A 280 14.45 18.76 -0.54
N THR A 281 13.87 19.79 0.03
CA THR A 281 12.45 20.14 -0.18
C THR A 281 12.12 20.53 -1.63
N GLY A 282 13.06 21.17 -2.35
CA GLY A 282 12.86 21.59 -3.75
C GLY A 282 12.51 20.45 -4.70
N PRO A 283 13.33 19.39 -4.81
CA PRO A 283 13.03 18.22 -5.63
C PRO A 283 11.71 17.52 -5.26
N ARG A 284 11.39 17.41 -3.97
CA ARG A 284 10.11 16.82 -3.53
C ARG A 284 8.92 17.65 -3.99
N TYR A 285 9.02 18.97 -3.89
CA TYR A 285 7.99 19.88 -4.39
C TYR A 285 7.88 19.85 -5.92
N ALA A 286 9.00 19.72 -6.65
CA ALA A 286 8.96 19.48 -8.10
C ALA A 286 8.25 18.15 -8.44
N GLY A 287 8.45 17.11 -7.63
CA GLY A 287 7.74 15.83 -7.73
C GLY A 287 6.22 15.97 -7.61
N VAL A 288 5.74 16.83 -6.69
CA VAL A 288 4.31 17.18 -6.57
C VAL A 288 3.75 17.75 -7.88
N TRP A 289 4.47 18.70 -8.49
CA TRP A 289 4.04 19.33 -9.73
C TRP A 289 3.95 18.33 -10.88
N LEU A 290 4.96 17.48 -11.04
CA LEU A 290 4.98 16.46 -12.09
C LEU A 290 3.88 15.40 -11.88
N ALA A 291 3.66 14.97 -10.63
CA ALA A 291 2.59 14.04 -10.29
C ALA A 291 1.21 14.63 -10.64
N ALA A 292 0.94 15.87 -10.23
CA ALA A 292 -0.32 16.55 -10.51
C ALA A 292 -0.52 16.79 -12.02
N CYS A 293 0.48 17.35 -12.70
CA CYS A 293 0.39 17.65 -14.12
C CYS A 293 0.35 16.38 -14.98
N GLY A 294 0.83 15.24 -14.49
CA GLY A 294 0.82 13.97 -15.20
C GLY A 294 -0.51 13.23 -15.10
N ILE A 295 -1.01 13.05 -13.88
CA ILE A 295 -2.11 12.12 -13.63
C ILE A 295 -3.48 12.68 -14.02
N PHE A 296 -3.72 13.96 -13.75
CA PHE A 296 -5.01 14.60 -14.05
C PHE A 296 -5.33 14.56 -15.56
N PRO A 297 -4.41 14.93 -16.48
CA PRO A 297 -4.66 14.81 -17.91
C PRO A 297 -4.78 13.36 -18.38
N ALA A 298 -3.97 12.44 -17.83
CA ALA A 298 -4.02 11.02 -18.19
C ALA A 298 -5.42 10.42 -17.93
N LEU A 299 -6.03 10.73 -16.78
CA LEU A 299 -7.41 10.30 -16.46
C LEU A 299 -8.45 10.88 -17.42
N ALA A 300 -8.40 12.19 -17.66
CA ALA A 300 -9.36 12.87 -18.54
C ALA A 300 -9.29 12.32 -19.97
N MET A 301 -8.08 12.07 -20.47
CA MET A 301 -7.84 11.50 -21.79
C MET A 301 -8.25 10.03 -21.87
N ASN A 302 -8.05 9.23 -20.82
CA ASN A 302 -8.48 7.84 -20.82
C ASN A 302 -10.01 7.70 -20.92
N ILE A 303 -10.78 8.53 -20.20
CA ILE A 303 -12.25 8.56 -20.32
C ILE A 303 -12.68 8.95 -21.74
N THR A 304 -12.05 9.98 -22.31
CA THR A 304 -12.33 10.43 -23.68
C THR A 304 -12.03 9.33 -24.70
N TRP A 305 -10.91 8.62 -24.52
CA TRP A 305 -10.48 7.55 -25.42
C TRP A 305 -11.45 6.37 -25.38
N LEU A 306 -11.89 5.96 -24.18
CA LEU A 306 -12.90 4.94 -23.99
C LEU A 306 -14.22 5.28 -24.72
N LEU A 307 -14.77 6.48 -24.48
CA LEU A 307 -16.04 6.89 -25.06
C LEU A 307 -15.99 6.96 -26.59
N ASN A 308 -14.86 7.36 -27.16
CA ASN A 308 -14.65 7.42 -28.61
C ASN A 308 -14.47 6.05 -29.27
N ASN A 309 -14.05 5.02 -28.51
CA ASN A 309 -13.87 3.66 -28.99
C ASN A 309 -15.15 2.81 -28.91
N GLN A 310 -16.23 3.35 -28.36
CA GLN A 310 -17.50 2.64 -28.21
C GLN A 310 -18.54 3.06 -29.27
N GLY A 311 -19.17 2.06 -29.89
CA GLY A 311 -20.28 2.24 -30.84
C GLY A 311 -21.62 2.05 -30.15
N GLY A 312 -22.52 3.02 -30.29
CA GLY A 312 -23.84 3.00 -29.67
C GLY A 312 -23.88 3.60 -28.26
N ASP A 313 -24.88 4.43 -28.01
CA ASP A 313 -24.95 5.22 -26.78
C ASP A 313 -25.14 4.38 -25.51
N SER A 314 -25.92 3.30 -25.53
CA SER A 314 -26.09 2.47 -24.32
C SER A 314 -24.83 1.65 -24.01
N LYS A 315 -24.02 1.33 -25.04
CA LYS A 315 -22.75 0.62 -24.90
C LYS A 315 -21.67 1.51 -24.30
N LYS A 316 -21.61 2.79 -24.71
CA LYS A 316 -20.74 3.81 -24.11
C LYS A 316 -20.99 3.95 -22.61
N GLY A 317 -22.26 4.05 -22.21
CA GLY A 317 -22.64 4.18 -20.80
C GLY A 317 -22.24 2.96 -19.96
N ALA A 318 -22.51 1.74 -20.46
CA ALA A 318 -22.09 0.51 -19.80
C ALA A 318 -20.56 0.39 -19.69
N GLY A 319 -19.82 0.70 -20.76
CA GLY A 319 -18.36 0.66 -20.76
C GLY A 319 -17.73 1.68 -19.81
N LEU A 320 -18.29 2.89 -19.74
CA LEU A 320 -17.85 3.92 -18.79
C LEU A 320 -18.13 3.49 -17.35
N ALA A 321 -19.33 2.96 -17.05
CA ALA A 321 -19.66 2.47 -15.73
C ALA A 321 -18.70 1.36 -15.27
N ILE A 322 -18.39 0.37 -16.12
CA ILE A 322 -17.42 -0.69 -15.78
C ILE A 322 -16.04 -0.10 -15.49
N SER A 323 -15.56 0.79 -16.35
CA SER A 323 -14.25 1.42 -16.22
C SER A 323 -14.11 2.20 -14.91
N LEU A 324 -15.16 2.92 -14.52
CA LEU A 324 -15.16 3.73 -13.31
C LEU A 324 -15.45 2.91 -12.05
N ILE A 325 -16.30 1.88 -12.08
CA ILE A 325 -16.49 0.95 -10.95
C ILE A 325 -15.17 0.29 -10.58
N ILE A 326 -14.50 -0.33 -11.56
CA ILE A 326 -13.19 -0.96 -11.34
C ILE A 326 -12.18 0.12 -10.94
N GLY A 327 -12.16 1.25 -11.66
CA GLY A 327 -11.26 2.37 -11.38
C GLY A 327 -11.35 2.87 -9.95
N GLN A 328 -12.54 3.04 -9.40
CA GLN A 328 -12.77 3.56 -8.05
C GLN A 328 -12.40 2.58 -6.95
N CYS A 329 -12.30 1.27 -7.22
CA CYS A 329 -11.72 0.33 -6.28
C CYS A 329 -10.29 0.71 -5.89
N SER A 330 -9.54 1.40 -6.75
CA SER A 330 -8.20 1.87 -6.40
C SER A 330 -8.19 3.00 -5.38
N SER A 331 -9.28 3.78 -5.28
CA SER A 331 -9.45 4.82 -4.26
C SER A 331 -9.52 4.21 -2.85
N LEU A 332 -10.13 3.04 -2.70
CA LEU A 332 -10.16 2.28 -1.43
C LEU A 332 -8.78 1.78 -1.00
N ILE A 333 -7.92 1.46 -1.97
CA ILE A 333 -6.53 1.06 -1.70
C ILE A 333 -5.69 2.31 -1.37
N SER A 334 -5.87 3.40 -2.11
CA SER A 334 -5.12 4.64 -1.89
C SER A 334 -5.32 5.21 -0.48
N SER A 335 -6.51 5.03 0.12
CA SER A 335 -6.80 5.54 1.46
C SER A 335 -6.09 4.79 2.58
N THR A 336 -5.61 3.56 2.33
CA THR A 336 -4.96 2.71 3.33
C THR A 336 -3.43 2.69 3.23
N VAL A 337 -2.87 3.07 2.07
CA VAL A 337 -1.42 2.98 1.78
C VAL A 337 -0.63 4.28 2.04
N PHE A 338 -1.23 5.26 2.71
CA PHE A 338 -0.56 6.46 3.23
C PHE A 338 -0.76 6.54 4.76
N PRO A 339 -0.22 5.59 5.54
CA PRO A 339 -0.34 5.62 6.99
C PRO A 339 0.43 6.82 7.57
N LYS A 340 0.04 7.26 8.78
CA LYS A 340 0.78 8.33 9.46
C LYS A 340 2.22 7.90 9.79
N GLU A 341 2.46 6.59 9.98
CA GLU A 341 3.78 6.02 10.27
C GLU A 341 4.80 6.22 9.14
N ASP A 342 4.35 6.35 7.88
CA ASP A 342 5.22 6.55 6.72
C ASP A 342 5.60 8.04 6.53
N ALA A 343 5.12 8.94 7.41
CA ALA A 343 5.55 10.33 7.42
C ALA A 343 7.04 10.45 7.82
N PRO A 344 7.77 11.47 7.34
CA PRO A 344 7.31 12.59 6.51
C PRO A 344 7.33 12.31 5.00
N PHE A 345 7.75 11.12 4.56
CA PHE A 345 8.05 10.82 3.16
C PHE A 345 6.89 10.17 2.39
N PHE A 346 6.07 9.40 3.08
CA PHE A 346 4.98 8.60 2.52
C PHE A 346 5.46 7.70 1.37
N THR A 347 6.62 7.06 1.56
CA THR A 347 7.33 6.31 0.53
C THR A 347 6.51 5.16 -0.01
N THR A 348 5.76 4.45 0.84
CA THR A 348 4.95 3.29 0.45
C THR A 348 3.88 3.68 -0.55
N GLY A 349 3.07 4.69 -0.19
CA GLY A 349 2.01 5.20 -1.04
C GLY A 349 2.56 5.82 -2.32
N CYS A 350 3.69 6.52 -2.24
CA CYS A 350 4.32 7.13 -3.40
C CYS A 350 4.94 6.09 -4.35
N ALA A 351 5.56 5.04 -3.82
CA ALA A 351 6.14 3.94 -4.58
C ALA A 351 5.07 3.17 -5.35
N ILE A 352 3.95 2.80 -4.71
CA ILE A 352 2.82 2.18 -5.41
C ILE A 352 2.31 3.11 -6.52
N GLY A 353 2.30 4.43 -6.27
CA GLY A 353 1.85 5.46 -7.22
C GLY A 353 2.67 5.54 -8.51
N CYS A 354 3.95 5.16 -8.48
CA CYS A 354 4.80 5.03 -9.67
C CYS A 354 4.99 3.57 -10.14
N GLY A 355 4.22 2.62 -9.58
CA GLY A 355 4.34 1.20 -9.91
C GLY A 355 5.61 0.54 -9.35
N MET A 356 6.31 1.21 -8.42
CA MET A 356 7.37 0.61 -7.62
C MET A 356 6.73 -0.28 -6.55
N ASN A 357 7.17 -1.52 -6.43
CA ASN A 357 6.71 -2.41 -5.38
C ASN A 357 7.39 -2.01 -4.06
N PRO A 358 6.67 -1.50 -3.03
CA PRO A 358 7.28 -1.13 -1.75
C PRO A 358 7.83 -2.34 -0.96
N GLY A 359 7.36 -3.55 -1.27
CA GLY A 359 7.96 -4.82 -0.81
C GLY A 359 9.34 -5.09 -1.42
N LYS A 360 9.80 -4.27 -2.38
CA LYS A 360 11.19 -4.19 -2.83
C LYS A 360 11.91 -3.03 -2.13
N SER A 361 11.83 -2.95 -0.81
CA SER A 361 12.88 -2.27 -0.03
C SER A 361 14.13 -3.14 -0.21
N PRO A 362 15.09 -2.77 -1.07
CA PRO A 362 16.12 -3.71 -1.46
C PRO A 362 17.03 -3.95 -0.25
N LEU A 363 17.36 -5.22 0.00
CA LEU A 363 18.58 -5.53 0.71
C LEU A 363 19.76 -4.87 -0.04
N PRO A 364 20.87 -4.53 0.64
CA PRO A 364 22.08 -4.08 -0.03
C PRO A 364 22.46 -4.99 -1.22
N LYS A 365 23.03 -4.43 -2.30
CA LYS A 365 23.35 -5.23 -3.50
C LYS A 365 24.28 -6.40 -3.18
N GLY A 366 23.95 -7.58 -3.71
CA GLY A 366 24.76 -8.78 -3.51
C GLY A 366 24.57 -9.42 -2.14
N TYR A 367 23.43 -9.20 -1.45
CA TYR A 367 23.20 -9.69 -0.09
C TYR A 367 23.16 -11.22 0.00
N VAL A 368 23.96 -11.80 0.89
CA VAL A 368 24.01 -13.24 1.17
C VAL A 368 23.53 -13.51 2.59
N VAL A 369 22.50 -14.34 2.73
CA VAL A 369 21.94 -14.72 4.03
C VAL A 369 22.00 -16.23 4.25
N CYS A 370 22.35 -16.65 5.46
CA CYS A 370 22.27 -18.04 5.91
C CYS A 370 21.09 -18.21 6.88
N ILE A 371 20.24 -19.21 6.64
CA ILE A 371 19.11 -19.54 7.51
C ILE A 371 19.33 -20.95 8.07
N VAL A 372 19.63 -21.02 9.36
CA VAL A 372 19.84 -22.29 10.09
C VAL A 372 18.51 -22.71 10.71
N GLY A 373 18.00 -23.87 10.32
CA GLY A 373 16.62 -24.31 10.61
C GLY A 373 15.63 -23.93 9.51
N ALA A 374 16.06 -23.93 8.25
CA ALA A 374 15.26 -23.51 7.09
C ALA A 374 14.09 -24.46 6.75
N GLY A 375 14.15 -25.72 7.17
CA GLY A 375 13.16 -26.74 6.78
C GLY A 375 11.80 -26.66 7.49
N GLY A 376 11.68 -25.85 8.55
CA GLY A 376 10.43 -25.65 9.28
C GLY A 376 9.59 -24.49 8.73
N ALA A 377 8.34 -24.35 9.19
CA ALA A 377 7.42 -23.31 8.70
C ALA A 377 8.00 -21.89 8.77
N ALA A 378 8.57 -21.51 9.92
CA ALA A 378 9.22 -20.22 10.12
C ALA A 378 10.48 -20.04 9.28
N GLY A 379 11.29 -21.10 9.15
CA GLY A 379 12.51 -21.10 8.35
C GLY A 379 12.23 -20.91 6.85
N ALA A 380 11.23 -21.60 6.33
CA ALA A 380 10.77 -21.41 4.95
C ALA A 380 10.15 -20.02 4.75
N GLY A 381 9.42 -19.51 5.76
CA GLY A 381 8.91 -18.13 5.77
C GLY A 381 10.03 -17.08 5.67
N LEU A 382 11.08 -17.21 6.49
CA LEU A 382 12.29 -16.39 6.41
C LEU A 382 12.89 -16.44 5.01
N ALA A 383 13.10 -17.64 4.46
CA ALA A 383 13.72 -17.81 3.15
C ALA A 383 12.92 -17.13 2.03
N ARG A 384 11.59 -17.28 2.02
CA ARG A 384 10.70 -16.59 1.07
C ARG A 384 10.76 -15.07 1.21
N SER A 385 10.80 -14.54 2.44
CA SER A 385 10.90 -13.10 2.68
C SER A 385 12.22 -12.53 2.17
N PHE A 386 13.35 -13.18 2.43
CA PHE A 386 14.65 -12.74 1.92
C PHE A 386 14.77 -12.85 0.40
N ALA A 387 14.19 -13.90 -0.21
CA ALA A 387 14.10 -14.03 -1.67
C ALA A 387 13.27 -12.90 -2.30
N THR A 388 12.12 -12.59 -1.69
CA THR A 388 11.23 -11.49 -2.11
C THR A 388 11.93 -10.13 -2.01
N ALA A 389 12.75 -9.94 -0.96
CA ALA A 389 13.54 -8.73 -0.72
C ALA A 389 14.78 -8.59 -1.64
N GLY A 390 15.04 -9.58 -2.51
CA GLY A 390 16.11 -9.53 -3.50
C GLY A 390 17.48 -9.98 -3.01
N ALA A 391 17.54 -10.88 -2.01
CA ALA A 391 18.81 -11.52 -1.63
C ALA A 391 19.46 -12.18 -2.86
N SER A 392 20.76 -11.98 -3.04
CA SER A 392 21.52 -12.55 -4.16
C SER A 392 21.98 -13.98 -3.86
N GLY A 393 22.15 -14.31 -2.58
CA GLY A 393 22.50 -15.66 -2.12
C GLY A 393 21.71 -16.07 -0.88
N ILE A 394 21.22 -17.31 -0.85
CA ILE A 394 20.57 -17.88 0.33
C ILE A 394 21.15 -19.27 0.63
N ILE A 395 21.73 -19.43 1.82
CA ILE A 395 22.16 -20.74 2.35
C ILE A 395 21.04 -21.28 3.24
N LEU A 396 20.48 -22.44 2.87
CA LEU A 396 19.45 -23.13 3.64
C LEU A 396 20.09 -24.29 4.41
N ALA A 397 20.09 -24.24 5.74
CA ALA A 397 20.61 -25.31 6.57
C ALA A 397 19.50 -25.97 7.40
N ALA A 398 19.36 -27.30 7.31
CA ALA A 398 18.40 -28.08 8.09
C ALA A 398 18.77 -29.57 8.06
N ARG A 399 18.15 -30.39 8.91
CA ARG A 399 18.46 -31.83 9.02
C ARG A 399 17.97 -32.66 7.84
N THR A 400 16.91 -32.22 7.15
CA THR A 400 16.19 -33.06 6.18
C THR A 400 16.31 -32.47 4.77
N GLN A 401 16.97 -33.21 3.88
CA GLN A 401 17.17 -32.83 2.48
C GLN A 401 15.87 -32.46 1.76
N ALA A 402 14.81 -33.28 1.89
CA ALA A 402 13.52 -33.02 1.23
C ALA A 402 12.88 -31.67 1.61
N THR A 403 13.06 -31.22 2.86
CA THR A 403 12.54 -29.91 3.31
C THR A 403 13.33 -28.74 2.74
N LEU A 404 14.64 -28.93 2.55
CA LEU A 404 15.53 -27.95 1.91
C LEU A 404 15.18 -27.82 0.42
N GLU A 405 15.00 -28.93 -0.28
CA GLU A 405 14.61 -28.94 -1.70
C GLU A 405 13.25 -28.29 -1.94
N LYS A 406 12.28 -28.55 -1.05
CA LYS A 406 10.97 -27.87 -1.09
C LYS A 406 11.14 -26.36 -0.97
N THR A 407 11.89 -25.91 0.04
CA THR A 407 12.11 -24.47 0.29
C THR A 407 12.90 -23.83 -0.85
N SER A 408 13.88 -24.53 -1.43
CA SER A 408 14.63 -24.07 -2.61
C SER A 408 13.71 -23.83 -3.80
N LYS A 409 12.80 -24.76 -4.11
CA LYS A 409 11.83 -24.60 -5.20
C LYS A 409 10.89 -23.41 -4.98
N GLU A 410 10.47 -23.18 -3.73
CA GLU A 410 9.68 -22.00 -3.36
C GLU A 410 10.46 -20.70 -3.62
N ILE A 411 11.76 -20.64 -3.27
CA ILE A 411 12.64 -19.50 -3.58
C ILE A 411 12.76 -19.30 -5.09
N ASP A 412 13.02 -20.37 -5.86
CA ASP A 412 13.18 -20.29 -7.32
C ASP A 412 11.93 -19.73 -8.01
N SER A 413 10.74 -20.05 -7.47
CA SER A 413 9.46 -19.52 -7.96
C SER A 413 9.26 -18.02 -7.67
N ILE A 414 9.92 -17.50 -6.64
CA ILE A 414 9.82 -16.09 -6.21
C ILE A 414 10.89 -15.26 -6.92
N ASN A 415 12.13 -15.74 -6.93
CA ASN A 415 13.27 -15.04 -7.51
C ASN A 415 14.33 -16.03 -8.02
N ASN A 416 14.22 -16.38 -9.30
CA ASN A 416 15.13 -17.29 -10.02
C ASN A 416 16.58 -16.79 -10.16
N SER A 417 16.87 -15.53 -9.82
CA SER A 417 18.22 -14.99 -9.83
C SER A 417 19.00 -15.24 -8.53
N THR A 418 18.32 -15.73 -7.49
CA THR A 418 18.91 -16.01 -6.18
C THR A 418 19.73 -17.29 -6.24
N LYS A 419 21.02 -17.25 -5.87
CA LYS A 419 21.82 -18.46 -5.71
C LYS A 419 21.45 -19.17 -4.40
N VAL A 420 20.82 -20.34 -4.49
CA VAL A 420 20.45 -21.15 -3.31
C VAL A 420 21.45 -22.28 -3.08
N VAL A 421 21.92 -22.44 -1.84
CA VAL A 421 22.80 -23.55 -1.42
C VAL A 421 22.15 -24.28 -0.25
N SER A 422 21.91 -25.58 -0.40
CA SER A 422 21.33 -26.42 0.66
C SER A 422 22.43 -27.17 1.41
N VAL A 423 22.41 -27.11 2.73
CA VAL A 423 23.38 -27.79 3.61
C VAL A 423 22.63 -28.63 4.63
N MET A 424 22.80 -29.96 4.59
CA MET A 424 22.30 -30.81 5.65
C MET A 424 23.08 -30.54 6.94
N CYS A 425 22.37 -30.15 8.00
CA CYS A 425 22.99 -29.73 9.25
C CYS A 425 22.09 -30.03 10.45
N ASP A 426 22.62 -30.79 11.40
CA ASP A 426 22.18 -30.73 12.80
C ASP A 426 22.97 -29.63 13.52
N ILE A 427 22.26 -28.60 14.00
CA ILE A 427 22.87 -27.45 14.67
C ILE A 427 23.62 -27.85 15.96
N SER A 428 23.28 -29.00 16.57
CA SER A 428 23.97 -29.49 17.77
C SER A 428 25.30 -30.18 17.49
N SER A 429 25.65 -30.39 16.21
CA SER A 429 26.89 -31.02 15.76
C SER A 429 27.86 -29.98 15.20
N GLU A 430 29.03 -29.84 15.83
CA GLU A 430 30.10 -28.94 15.37
C GLU A 430 30.51 -29.23 13.91
N PHE A 431 30.68 -30.52 13.59
CA PHE A 431 31.05 -30.96 12.25
C PHE A 431 30.05 -30.52 11.19
N ASP A 432 28.75 -30.56 11.50
CA ASP A 432 27.70 -30.15 10.57
C ASP A 432 27.63 -28.62 10.43
N VAL A 433 27.78 -27.88 11.52
CA VAL A 433 27.81 -26.41 11.49
C VAL A 433 29.04 -25.91 10.71
N ALA A 434 30.18 -26.58 10.83
CA ALA A 434 31.39 -26.26 10.07
C ALA A 434 31.18 -26.38 8.54
N LYS A 435 30.30 -27.29 8.07
CA LYS A 435 29.95 -27.38 6.64
C LYS A 435 29.27 -26.11 6.12
N ILE A 436 28.54 -25.38 6.97
CA ILE A 436 27.95 -24.10 6.59
C ILE A 436 29.06 -23.08 6.30
N ALA A 437 30.09 -23.01 7.16
CA ALA A 437 31.24 -22.14 6.93
C ALA A 437 32.01 -22.51 5.66
N THR A 438 32.15 -23.81 5.37
CA THR A 438 32.71 -24.28 4.09
C THR A 438 31.87 -23.82 2.90
N ALA A 439 30.55 -23.94 2.97
CA ALA A 439 29.65 -23.46 1.92
C ALA A 439 29.75 -21.95 1.71
N VAL A 440 29.88 -21.15 2.77
CA VAL A 440 30.11 -19.70 2.67
C VAL A 440 31.42 -19.40 1.90
N LYS A 441 32.51 -20.10 2.24
CA LYS A 441 33.81 -19.93 1.57
C LYS A 441 33.77 -20.34 0.10
N GLU A 442 33.25 -21.52 -0.20
CA GLU A 442 33.34 -22.12 -1.54
C GLU A 442 32.28 -21.59 -2.51
N GLN A 443 31.09 -21.24 -2.01
CA GLN A 443 29.96 -20.86 -2.86
C GLN A 443 29.74 -19.35 -2.95
N PHE A 444 30.27 -18.58 -2.00
CA PHE A 444 30.06 -17.14 -1.93
C PHE A 444 31.37 -16.36 -1.68
N ASP A 445 32.53 -16.99 -1.91
CA ASP A 445 33.86 -16.38 -1.74
C ASP A 445 34.06 -15.73 -0.36
N GLY A 446 33.51 -16.37 0.69
CA GLY A 446 33.57 -15.86 2.06
C GLY A 446 32.53 -14.77 2.39
N LYS A 447 31.73 -14.32 1.42
CA LYS A 447 30.72 -13.28 1.65
C LYS A 447 29.52 -13.82 2.42
N LEU A 448 29.20 -13.17 3.53
CA LEU A 448 28.01 -13.43 4.32
C LEU A 448 27.55 -12.15 5.02
N ASP A 449 26.33 -11.70 4.75
CA ASP A 449 25.79 -10.44 5.30
C ASP A 449 24.87 -10.66 6.50
N ALA A 450 24.21 -11.83 6.57
CA ALA A 450 23.40 -12.19 7.74
C ALA A 450 23.33 -13.69 8.01
N VAL A 451 23.23 -14.03 9.28
CA VAL A 451 22.87 -15.37 9.77
C VAL A 451 21.59 -15.26 10.59
N ILE A 452 20.60 -16.08 10.25
CA ILE A 452 19.38 -16.25 11.04
C ILE A 452 19.37 -17.65 11.66
N VAL A 453 19.50 -17.73 12.98
CA VAL A 453 19.43 -18.98 13.74
C VAL A 453 17.98 -19.23 14.17
N ASN A 454 17.28 -20.06 13.40
CA ASN A 454 15.86 -20.37 13.60
C ASN A 454 15.61 -21.72 14.32
N CYS A 455 16.62 -22.58 14.46
CA CYS A 455 16.46 -23.89 15.08
C CYS A 455 15.81 -23.83 16.47
N GLY A 456 14.85 -24.72 16.71
CA GLY A 456 14.15 -24.81 18.00
C GLY A 456 13.63 -26.21 18.32
N PHE A 457 13.57 -26.53 19.60
CA PHE A 457 13.03 -27.77 20.16
C PHE A 457 12.35 -27.51 21.51
N SER A 458 11.11 -27.99 21.70
CA SER A 458 10.36 -27.80 22.97
C SER A 458 9.86 -29.09 23.61
N GLY A 459 10.06 -30.25 22.98
CA GLY A 459 9.26 -31.43 23.30
C GLY A 459 7.74 -31.14 23.19
N PRO A 460 6.88 -31.91 23.87
CA PRO A 460 5.45 -31.65 23.96
C PRO A 460 5.14 -30.31 24.66
N LEU A 461 4.49 -29.39 23.94
CA LEU A 461 4.02 -28.13 24.51
C LEU A 461 2.89 -28.38 25.52
N SER A 462 3.28 -28.44 26.79
CA SER A 462 2.43 -28.83 27.91
C SER A 462 2.72 -27.97 29.15
N LYS A 463 1.91 -28.16 30.18
CA LYS A 463 2.13 -27.58 31.52
C LYS A 463 2.90 -28.53 32.44
N ALA A 464 3.70 -29.45 31.88
CA ALA A 464 4.51 -30.37 32.66
C ALA A 464 5.39 -29.60 33.64
N THR A 465 5.41 -30.08 34.87
CA THR A 465 6.29 -29.61 35.94
C THR A 465 7.69 -30.18 35.77
N VAL A 466 8.66 -29.62 36.50
CA VAL A 466 10.07 -30.07 36.44
C VAL A 466 10.23 -31.58 36.69
N ILE A 467 9.37 -32.17 37.54
CA ILE A 467 9.42 -33.61 37.86
C ILE A 467 8.76 -34.49 36.79
N GLU A 468 7.96 -33.90 35.90
CA GLU A 468 7.25 -34.58 34.81
C GLU A 468 8.00 -34.47 33.46
N GLU A 469 9.05 -33.63 33.40
CA GLU A 469 9.83 -33.43 32.18
C GLU A 469 10.87 -34.53 31.97
N GLU A 470 10.98 -35.01 30.72
CA GLU A 470 11.96 -36.01 30.32
C GLU A 470 13.36 -35.41 30.21
N VAL A 471 14.35 -36.03 30.87
CA VAL A 471 15.75 -35.57 30.86
C VAL A 471 16.32 -35.45 29.44
N GLY A 472 15.92 -36.34 28.53
CA GLY A 472 16.34 -36.29 27.13
C GLY A 472 15.85 -35.03 26.40
N ASP A 473 14.64 -34.56 26.69
CA ASP A 473 14.10 -33.32 26.12
C ASP A 473 14.83 -32.10 26.66
N VAL A 474 15.18 -32.10 27.95
CA VAL A 474 16.00 -31.06 28.58
C VAL A 474 17.37 -30.97 27.88
N GLN A 475 18.09 -32.07 27.78
CA GLN A 475 19.42 -32.12 27.15
C GLN A 475 19.36 -31.65 25.70
N LYS A 476 18.35 -32.10 24.95
CA LYS A 476 18.16 -31.73 23.55
C LYS A 476 17.82 -30.26 23.37
N ALA A 477 16.97 -29.68 24.23
CA ALA A 477 16.64 -28.26 24.16
C ALA A 477 17.89 -27.38 24.37
N PHE A 478 18.75 -27.72 25.34
CA PHE A 478 20.01 -27.01 25.56
C PHE A 478 21.02 -27.25 24.43
N ALA A 479 21.13 -28.47 23.90
CA ALA A 479 22.00 -28.76 22.77
C ALA A 479 21.61 -27.96 21.52
N VAL A 480 20.31 -27.83 21.24
CA VAL A 480 19.81 -27.08 20.07
C VAL A 480 19.86 -25.56 20.29
N HIS A 481 19.32 -25.07 21.41
CA HIS A 481 19.18 -23.62 21.63
C HIS A 481 20.47 -22.96 22.11
N CYS A 482 21.26 -23.62 22.95
CA CYS A 482 22.45 -23.02 23.56
C CYS A 482 23.69 -23.42 22.76
N THR A 483 24.05 -24.71 22.81
CA THR A 483 25.27 -25.21 22.15
C THR A 483 25.22 -24.95 20.66
N GLY A 484 24.09 -25.24 20.00
CA GLY A 484 23.96 -25.01 18.56
C GLY A 484 24.03 -23.54 18.15
N THR A 485 23.42 -22.63 18.91
CA THR A 485 23.56 -21.18 18.66
C THR A 485 25.00 -20.73 18.83
N TRP A 486 25.68 -21.24 19.88
CA TRP A 486 27.08 -20.94 20.14
C TRP A 486 27.99 -21.46 19.03
N LEU A 487 27.82 -22.71 18.58
CA LEU A 487 28.57 -23.29 17.46
C LEU A 487 28.37 -22.48 16.18
N THR A 488 27.12 -22.08 15.90
CA THR A 488 26.81 -21.25 14.74
C THR A 488 27.53 -19.90 14.81
N ALA A 489 27.54 -19.27 15.98
CA ALA A 489 28.29 -18.04 16.20
C ALA A 489 29.81 -18.28 16.04
N HIS A 490 30.35 -19.34 16.64
CA HIS A 490 31.77 -19.69 16.60
C HIS A 490 32.30 -19.82 15.17
N HIS A 491 31.55 -20.50 14.28
CA HIS A 491 31.99 -20.73 12.90
C HIS A 491 31.63 -19.60 11.92
N LEU A 492 30.56 -18.83 12.16
CA LEU A 492 30.04 -17.87 11.17
C LEU A 492 30.29 -16.40 11.52
N LEU A 493 30.52 -16.04 12.79
CA LEU A 493 30.86 -14.66 13.17
C LEU A 493 32.09 -14.10 12.46
N PRO A 494 33.17 -14.86 12.17
CA PRO A 494 34.32 -14.33 11.45
C PRO A 494 33.95 -13.65 10.12
N PHE A 495 33.06 -14.26 9.33
CA PHE A 495 32.57 -13.68 8.07
C PHE A 495 31.69 -12.45 8.30
N LEU A 496 30.83 -12.50 9.32
CA LEU A 496 29.93 -11.38 9.65
C LEU A 496 30.68 -10.16 10.19
N ILE A 497 31.78 -10.36 10.92
CA ILE A 497 32.61 -9.27 11.40
C ILE A 497 33.29 -8.57 10.21
N GLU A 498 33.80 -9.35 9.25
CA GLU A 498 34.41 -8.83 8.03
C GLU A 498 33.40 -8.02 7.19
N SER A 499 32.17 -8.53 7.04
CA SER A 499 31.11 -7.85 6.27
C SER A 499 30.36 -6.76 7.05
N LYS A 500 30.61 -6.60 8.36
CA LYS A 500 29.77 -5.80 9.28
C LYS A 500 28.29 -6.22 9.21
N GLY A 501 28.10 -7.53 9.11
CA GLY A 501 26.84 -8.21 8.91
C GLY A 501 26.01 -8.32 10.18
N SER A 502 25.07 -9.26 10.17
CA SER A 502 24.08 -9.41 11.23
C SER A 502 23.91 -10.85 11.72
N PHE A 503 23.74 -11.04 13.03
CA PHE A 503 23.48 -12.34 13.65
C PHE A 503 22.18 -12.29 14.44
N ILE A 504 21.10 -12.85 13.89
CA ILE A 504 19.76 -12.83 14.48
C ILE A 504 19.37 -14.22 14.94
N VAL A 505 18.85 -14.32 16.15
CA VAL A 505 18.39 -15.59 16.72
C VAL A 505 16.88 -15.57 16.94
N ILE A 506 16.15 -16.53 16.38
CA ILE A 506 14.72 -16.67 16.60
C ILE A 506 14.48 -17.35 17.95
N SER A 507 14.13 -16.54 18.95
CA SER A 507 13.89 -16.95 20.34
C SER A 507 12.40 -17.25 20.56
N SER A 508 11.86 -16.91 21.73
CA SER A 508 10.46 -17.07 22.08
C SER A 508 10.07 -16.11 23.20
N ILE A 509 8.79 -15.76 23.30
CA ILE A 509 8.22 -15.08 24.47
C ILE A 509 8.37 -15.90 25.75
N SER A 510 8.48 -17.23 25.64
CA SER A 510 8.79 -18.12 26.76
C SER A 510 10.14 -17.83 27.42
N ALA A 511 11.07 -17.12 26.74
CA ALA A 511 12.31 -16.67 27.37
C ALA A 511 12.06 -15.66 28.51
N LEU A 512 10.91 -14.98 28.52
CA LEU A 512 10.51 -14.02 29.55
C LEU A 512 9.71 -14.66 30.70
N GLY A 513 9.22 -15.89 30.51
CA GLY A 513 8.25 -16.52 31.41
C GLY A 513 8.89 -17.48 32.41
N ILE A 514 8.52 -17.35 33.69
CA ILE A 514 8.88 -18.31 34.76
C ILE A 514 7.79 -19.38 34.91
N SER A 515 6.53 -19.03 34.65
CA SER A 515 5.38 -19.94 34.57
C SER A 515 4.26 -19.21 33.82
N GLY A 516 3.68 -19.75 32.74
CA GLY A 516 2.44 -19.14 32.23
C GLY A 516 1.98 -19.33 30.78
N PHE A 517 2.76 -19.90 29.87
CA PHE A 517 2.36 -19.96 28.45
C PHE A 517 2.14 -21.37 27.90
N GLY A 518 1.89 -22.36 28.76
CA GLY A 518 1.72 -23.76 28.34
C GLY A 518 2.99 -24.34 27.71
N THR A 519 4.16 -23.85 28.14
CA THR A 519 5.48 -24.31 27.74
C THR A 519 6.25 -24.85 28.94
N THR A 520 7.09 -25.86 28.70
CA THR A 520 7.92 -26.56 29.68
C THR A 520 9.07 -25.70 30.22
N SER A 521 9.55 -26.02 31.42
CA SER A 521 10.64 -25.31 32.10
C SER A 521 11.94 -25.37 31.31
N HIS A 522 12.30 -26.52 30.72
CA HIS A 522 13.50 -26.62 29.89
C HIS A 522 13.46 -25.71 28.67
N TYR A 523 12.27 -25.51 28.07
CA TYR A 523 12.11 -24.65 26.91
C TYR A 523 12.30 -23.18 27.29
N CYS A 524 11.68 -22.73 28.38
CA CYS A 524 11.86 -21.38 28.91
C CYS A 524 13.33 -21.10 29.26
N ALA A 525 13.96 -22.00 30.03
CA ALA A 525 15.34 -21.86 30.48
C ALA A 525 16.34 -21.83 29.31
N SER A 526 16.20 -22.76 28.35
CA SER A 526 17.09 -22.81 27.18
C SER A 526 16.90 -21.63 26.23
N LYS A 527 15.67 -21.11 26.06
CA LYS A 527 15.42 -19.89 25.26
C LYS A 527 15.92 -18.61 25.92
N LEU A 528 15.87 -18.52 27.26
CA LEU A 528 16.51 -17.44 28.01
C LEU A 528 18.04 -17.49 27.85
N ALA A 529 18.64 -18.67 28.00
CA ALA A 529 20.07 -18.86 27.79
C ALA A 529 20.49 -18.51 26.35
N GLN A 530 19.71 -18.91 25.36
CA GLN A 530 19.91 -18.53 23.96
C GLN A 530 19.86 -17.00 23.75
N ALA A 531 18.91 -16.30 24.35
CA ALA A 531 18.84 -14.84 24.28
C ALA A 531 20.05 -14.18 24.98
N ARG A 532 20.54 -14.75 26.07
CA ARG A 532 21.74 -14.26 26.76
C ARG A 532 23.00 -14.39 25.90
N ILE A 533 23.13 -15.46 25.12
CA ILE A 533 24.24 -15.61 24.15
C ILE A 533 24.26 -14.43 23.17
N VAL A 534 23.10 -13.97 22.69
CA VAL A 534 23.01 -12.81 21.79
C VAL A 534 23.54 -11.54 22.47
N GLU A 535 23.20 -11.30 23.73
CA GLU A 535 23.73 -10.14 24.47
C GLU A 535 25.25 -10.22 24.69
N ILE A 536 25.79 -11.43 24.91
CA ILE A 536 27.23 -11.64 25.03
C ILE A 536 27.93 -11.32 23.70
N ILE A 537 27.39 -11.81 22.58
CA ILE A 537 27.93 -11.51 21.24
C ILE A 537 27.87 -9.99 20.98
N HIS A 538 26.77 -9.32 21.35
CA HIS A 538 26.68 -7.87 21.27
C HIS A 538 27.81 -7.19 22.06
N ALA A 539 27.97 -7.56 23.33
CA ALA A 539 28.98 -6.96 24.19
C ALA A 539 30.42 -7.15 23.68
N GLN A 540 30.69 -8.23 22.93
CA GLN A 540 32.01 -8.56 22.40
C GLN A 540 32.32 -7.96 21.03
N TYR A 541 31.30 -7.67 20.21
CA TYR A 541 31.50 -7.39 18.78
C TYR A 541 30.68 -6.21 18.22
N ALA A 542 29.87 -5.52 19.03
CA ALA A 542 29.09 -4.37 18.55
C ALA A 542 29.98 -3.22 18.05
N ASP A 543 31.13 -3.00 18.68
CA ASP A 543 32.16 -2.03 18.29
C ASP A 543 32.78 -2.34 16.91
N LYS A 544 32.73 -3.61 16.49
CA LYS A 544 33.19 -4.06 15.16
C LYS A 544 32.11 -3.92 14.08
N GLY A 545 30.96 -3.30 14.39
CA GLY A 545 29.87 -3.06 13.45
C GLY A 545 28.92 -4.25 13.26
N LEU A 546 29.01 -5.28 14.12
CA LEU A 546 28.09 -6.41 14.10
C LEU A 546 26.73 -6.01 14.70
N PHE A 547 25.65 -6.27 13.95
CA PHE A 547 24.29 -6.16 14.49
C PHE A 547 23.79 -7.51 14.97
N VAL A 548 23.33 -7.59 16.22
CA VAL A 548 22.76 -8.83 16.75
C VAL A 548 21.44 -8.59 17.46
N ALA A 549 20.51 -9.54 17.36
CA ALA A 549 19.21 -9.42 18.00
C ALA A 549 18.60 -10.79 18.29
N SER A 550 17.81 -10.86 19.36
CA SER A 550 16.97 -12.02 19.66
C SER A 550 15.54 -11.68 19.27
N VAL A 551 14.88 -12.48 18.44
CA VAL A 551 13.56 -12.16 17.88
C VAL A 551 12.55 -13.21 18.27
N HIS A 552 11.48 -12.82 18.95
CA HIS A 552 10.30 -13.65 19.14
C HIS A 552 9.47 -13.68 17.85
N PRO A 553 9.19 -14.88 17.29
CA PRO A 553 8.55 -15.03 15.98
C PRO A 553 7.02 -14.93 15.98
N GLY A 554 6.39 -14.60 17.11
CA GLY A 554 4.94 -14.68 17.28
C GLY A 554 4.45 -16.11 17.53
N GLY A 555 3.13 -16.30 17.46
CA GLY A 555 2.46 -17.59 17.63
C GLY A 555 2.00 -18.15 16.30
N MET A 556 2.73 -19.11 15.73
CA MET A 556 2.43 -19.68 14.41
C MET A 556 2.01 -21.15 14.50
N LYS A 557 1.13 -21.58 13.59
CA LYS A 557 0.86 -23.03 13.40
C LYS A 557 2.02 -23.65 12.65
N SER A 558 2.64 -24.63 13.26
CA SER A 558 3.77 -25.38 12.71
C SER A 558 3.72 -26.79 13.27
N GLU A 559 4.46 -27.74 12.70
CA GLU A 559 4.59 -29.09 13.27
C GLU A 559 4.99 -29.05 14.75
N PHE A 560 5.83 -28.09 15.11
CA PHE A 560 6.25 -27.79 16.49
C PHE A 560 5.10 -27.43 17.43
N SER A 561 4.00 -26.87 16.91
CA SER A 561 2.86 -26.37 17.70
C SER A 561 1.55 -27.12 17.47
N LEU A 562 1.55 -28.19 16.67
CA LEU A 562 0.37 -29.06 16.45
C LEU A 562 0.05 -29.95 17.66
N ALA A 563 1.04 -30.28 18.48
CA ALA A 563 0.86 -31.00 19.75
C ALA A 563 0.51 -30.07 20.92
N ALA A 564 0.32 -28.77 20.66
CA ALA A 564 -0.02 -27.80 21.68
C ALA A 564 -1.42 -28.05 22.25
N SER A 565 -1.55 -27.89 23.59
CA SER A 565 -2.83 -28.00 24.27
C SER A 565 -3.91 -27.10 23.62
N LYS A 566 -5.18 -27.57 23.59
CA LYS A 566 -6.30 -26.82 22.98
C LYS A 566 -6.38 -25.38 23.48
N ASP A 567 -6.03 -25.17 24.74
CA ASP A 567 -6.05 -23.89 25.43
C ASP A 567 -5.11 -22.83 24.81
N ILE A 568 -4.06 -23.22 24.07
CA ILE A 568 -3.10 -22.28 23.45
C ILE A 568 -3.17 -22.26 21.93
N GLN A 569 -3.91 -23.16 21.29
CA GLN A 569 -4.04 -23.21 19.82
C GLN A 569 -4.64 -21.93 19.23
N HIS A 570 -5.53 -21.25 19.97
CA HIS A 570 -6.14 -20.00 19.52
C HIS A 570 -5.15 -18.82 19.46
N LEU A 571 -4.00 -18.92 20.15
CA LEU A 571 -2.94 -17.91 20.12
C LEU A 571 -1.98 -18.10 18.92
N LEU A 572 -2.09 -19.23 18.22
CA LEU A 572 -1.21 -19.61 17.12
C LEU A 572 -1.81 -19.22 15.76
N ASN A 573 -2.03 -17.93 15.50
CA ASN A 573 -2.67 -17.46 14.25
C ASN A 573 -1.75 -16.61 13.36
N ASP A 574 -0.48 -16.43 13.74
CA ASP A 574 0.46 -15.61 12.98
C ASP A 574 0.97 -16.38 11.73
N SER A 575 1.21 -15.64 10.65
CA SER A 575 1.73 -16.19 9.39
C SER A 575 3.21 -16.58 9.53
N PRO A 576 3.66 -17.72 8.96
CA PRO A 576 5.08 -18.08 8.87
C PRO A 576 5.97 -17.00 8.25
N GLY A 577 5.41 -16.15 7.38
CA GLY A 577 6.14 -15.04 6.76
C GLY A 577 6.34 -13.82 7.67
N LEU A 578 5.62 -13.70 8.80
CA LEU A 578 5.67 -12.52 9.66
C LEU A 578 7.09 -12.26 10.21
N VAL A 579 7.68 -13.28 10.82
CA VAL A 579 9.06 -13.22 11.31
C VAL A 579 10.06 -12.97 10.18
N GLY A 580 9.79 -13.52 8.99
CA GLY A 580 10.57 -13.29 7.79
C GLY A 580 10.62 -11.83 7.39
N SER A 581 9.44 -11.22 7.26
CA SER A 581 9.30 -9.80 6.91
C SER A 581 9.89 -8.88 7.98
N PHE A 582 9.76 -9.22 9.25
CA PHE A 582 10.36 -8.45 10.34
C PHE A 582 11.89 -8.52 10.32
N CYS A 583 12.48 -9.70 10.07
CA CYS A 583 13.93 -9.82 9.91
C CYS A 583 14.44 -9.08 8.66
N VAL A 584 13.69 -9.09 7.57
CA VAL A 584 14.01 -8.26 6.39
C VAL A 584 13.94 -6.77 6.76
N TRP A 585 12.90 -6.34 7.47
CA TRP A 585 12.80 -4.96 7.97
C TRP A 585 14.01 -4.62 8.85
N LEU A 586 14.42 -5.45 9.81
CA LEU A 586 15.61 -5.20 10.62
C LEU A 586 16.89 -4.92 9.81
N LEU A 587 16.97 -5.46 8.58
CA LEU A 587 18.18 -5.51 7.76
C LEU A 587 18.08 -4.76 6.43
N ASN A 588 16.92 -4.21 6.08
CA ASN A 588 16.71 -3.51 4.82
C ASN A 588 17.54 -2.22 4.79
N SER A 589 17.75 -1.64 3.61
CA SER A 589 18.61 -0.46 3.46
C SER A 589 18.01 0.84 4.02
N ASP A 590 16.69 0.91 4.22
CA ASP A 590 15.98 2.11 4.65
C ASP A 590 15.99 2.25 6.18
N GLY A 591 16.47 3.40 6.68
CA GLY A 591 16.57 3.70 8.11
C GLY A 591 17.48 2.75 8.92
N VAL A 592 18.24 1.88 8.23
CA VAL A 592 18.96 0.74 8.83
C VAL A 592 19.92 1.17 9.92
N GLN A 593 20.59 2.31 9.75
CA GLN A 593 21.61 2.77 10.68
C GLN A 593 21.00 3.13 12.02
N ARG A 594 19.96 3.96 12.02
CA ARG A 594 19.21 4.35 13.23
C ARG A 594 18.59 3.13 13.91
N ARG A 595 18.02 2.22 13.12
CA ARG A 595 17.43 0.96 13.63
C ARG A 595 18.48 0.07 14.30
N LYS A 596 19.64 -0.12 13.66
CA LYS A 596 20.75 -0.89 14.23
C LYS A 596 21.24 -0.25 15.53
N GLU A 597 21.44 1.06 15.56
CA GLU A 597 21.87 1.78 16.77
C GLU A 597 20.88 1.64 17.94
N ALA A 598 19.57 1.69 17.65
CA ALA A 598 18.55 1.58 18.68
C ALA A 598 18.38 0.14 19.19
N LEU A 599 18.43 -0.85 18.31
CA LEU A 599 17.96 -2.22 18.60
C LEU A 599 19.08 -3.26 18.78
N ASN A 600 20.36 -2.92 18.59
CA ASN A 600 21.45 -3.88 18.69
C ASN A 600 21.59 -4.49 20.11
N GLY A 601 21.72 -5.81 20.16
CA GLY A 601 21.85 -6.59 21.39
C GLY A 601 20.58 -6.65 22.22
N ARG A 602 19.39 -6.54 21.60
CA ARG A 602 18.10 -6.53 22.30
C ARG A 602 17.21 -7.72 21.93
N TRP A 603 16.27 -8.00 22.80
CA TRP A 603 15.17 -8.93 22.57
C TRP A 603 13.98 -8.18 21.95
N LEU A 604 13.51 -8.65 20.79
CA LEU A 604 12.52 -7.99 19.96
C LEU A 604 11.35 -8.93 19.68
N SER A 605 10.16 -8.39 19.44
CA SER A 605 9.03 -9.18 18.96
C SER A 605 8.61 -8.74 17.57
N CYS A 606 8.45 -9.70 16.65
CA CYS A 606 7.90 -9.41 15.32
C CYS A 606 6.40 -9.10 15.33
N LYS A 607 5.75 -9.15 16.50
CA LYS A 607 4.35 -8.73 16.70
C LYS A 607 4.20 -7.25 17.04
N TRP A 608 5.32 -6.57 17.35
CA TRP A 608 5.28 -5.15 17.63
C TRP A 608 5.01 -4.37 16.36
N ASP A 609 4.25 -3.29 16.52
CA ASP A 609 4.12 -2.27 15.50
C ASP A 609 5.49 -1.58 15.32
N VAL A 610 6.02 -1.62 14.10
CA VAL A 610 7.36 -1.10 13.81
C VAL A 610 7.44 0.42 13.93
N GLY A 611 6.34 1.14 13.69
CA GLY A 611 6.27 2.58 13.86
C GLY A 611 6.29 2.97 15.33
N GLU A 612 5.47 2.31 16.17
CA GLU A 612 5.51 2.52 17.62
C GLU A 612 6.88 2.18 18.22
N LEU A 613 7.55 1.14 17.69
CA LEU A 613 8.89 0.77 18.10
C LEU A 613 9.92 1.85 17.74
N GLU A 614 9.83 2.44 16.55
CA GLU A 614 10.69 3.52 16.07
C GLU A 614 10.56 4.80 16.91
N ASP A 615 9.34 5.17 17.29
CA ASP A 615 9.06 6.32 18.19
C ASP A 615 9.68 6.15 19.59
N ARG A 616 9.97 4.90 19.98
CA ARG A 616 10.55 4.56 21.29
C ARG A 616 12.06 4.38 21.27
N TYR A 617 12.74 4.56 20.13
CA TYR A 617 14.19 4.33 20.02
C TYR A 617 15.00 5.10 21.07
N ASP A 618 14.73 6.39 21.25
CA ASP A 618 15.46 7.22 22.20
C ASP A 618 15.26 6.72 23.64
N ALA A 619 14.02 6.36 24.00
CA ALA A 619 13.70 5.80 25.31
C ALA A 619 14.35 4.43 25.53
N ILE A 620 14.36 3.57 24.50
CA ILE A 620 14.99 2.25 24.51
C ILE A 620 16.50 2.37 24.75
N GLN A 621 17.15 3.33 24.09
CA GLN A 621 18.57 3.60 24.24
C GLN A 621 18.91 4.20 25.61
N GLN A 622 18.24 5.29 25.99
CA GLN A 622 18.50 6.00 27.26
C GLN A 622 18.29 5.12 28.50
N ARG A 623 17.31 4.22 28.46
CA ARG A 623 16.95 3.36 29.58
C ARG A 623 17.44 1.92 29.46
N ASP A 624 18.22 1.61 28.42
CA ASP A 624 18.74 0.26 28.12
C ASP A 624 17.65 -0.85 28.16
N LEU A 625 16.46 -0.56 27.62
CA LEU A 625 15.29 -1.46 27.66
C LEU A 625 15.47 -2.73 26.82
N LEU A 626 14.57 -3.71 26.95
CA LEU A 626 14.54 -4.90 26.09
C LEU A 626 15.79 -5.79 26.17
N ARG A 627 16.53 -5.69 27.28
CA ARG A 627 17.62 -6.59 27.65
C ARG A 627 17.24 -7.33 28.91
N PHE A 628 17.74 -8.53 29.06
CA PHE A 628 17.58 -9.29 30.28
C PHE A 628 18.51 -8.70 31.34
N ARG A 629 17.95 -8.22 32.45
CA ARG A 629 18.73 -7.67 33.57
C ARG A 629 18.31 -8.36 34.86
N MET A 630 19.25 -8.48 35.78
CA MET A 630 18.93 -8.80 37.16
C MET A 630 18.30 -7.54 37.77
N ALA A 631 17.07 -7.64 38.24
CA ALA A 631 16.46 -6.56 39.01
C ALA A 631 17.11 -6.58 40.40
N ILE A 632 17.86 -5.54 40.72
CA ILE A 632 18.35 -5.27 42.06
C ILE A 632 17.47 -4.12 42.54
N GLU A 633 16.56 -4.41 43.47
CA GLU A 633 15.66 -3.40 44.08
C GLU A 633 16.43 -2.29 44.79
#